data_AF-R1EH51-F1
#
_entry.id   AF-R1EH51-F1
#
_cell.length_a   1.000
_cell.length_b   1.000
_cell.length_c   1.000
_cell.angle_alpha   90.00
_cell.angle_beta   90.00
_cell.angle_gamma   90.00
#
_symmetry.space_group_name_H-M   'P 1'
#
loop_
_entity.id
_entity.type
_entity.pdbx_description
1 polymer ?
#
loop_
_entity_poly.entity_id
_entity_poly.type
_entity_poly.pdbx_seq_one_letter_code
_entity_poly.pdbx_strand_id
1 'polypeptide(L)'
;MRFAEPVFVPYHAPLQRGTLVDRRDRFIAEVALDGQPASVLAHCINPGRMEAFVRPGARVWVLPVEKADRKLRYSWEAIEVLGVRGANIIASTNTVRPNLLVRALLEARCLRDLSFCELRAERNFVAGSHSGRVDFLLDEQSASPHYVEVKNCHMVYEDGWGYFPDSVSARATRHVDALAALVAGGARASVILVVQRSDVEHGVRPSAFHDPAFAAAAVKAAQAGVQFRAVRASVDLQGTYLTHELPVDLSGHASPTVLTDVGRQWEANRESTGTVELEAAVGGKPADPAVGPTPEPDADRHAAVPMAARVRADRRSQGGAAGGKKSPFFDQ
;
A
#
# COMPACT_ATOMS: atom_id res chain seq x y z
N MET A 1 11.21 -15.16 -13.00
CA MET A 1 12.08 -14.63 -14.06
C MET A 1 13.13 -13.73 -13.43
N ARG A 2 14.43 -13.94 -13.68
CA ARG A 2 15.49 -13.08 -13.15
C ARG A 2 15.72 -11.87 -14.07
N PHE A 3 15.98 -10.69 -13.52
CA PHE A 3 16.42 -9.53 -14.29
C PHE A 3 17.87 -9.70 -14.75
N ALA A 4 18.24 -9.05 -15.86
CA ALA A 4 19.61 -9.10 -16.37
C ALA A 4 20.61 -8.54 -15.33
N GLU A 5 20.27 -7.40 -14.74
CA GLU A 5 20.99 -6.81 -13.62
C GLU A 5 20.01 -6.58 -12.45
N PRO A 6 20.42 -6.84 -11.19
CA PRO A 6 19.63 -6.44 -10.03
C PRO A 6 19.47 -4.92 -9.97
N VAL A 7 18.26 -4.44 -9.70
CA VAL A 7 18.03 -3.03 -9.39
C VAL A 7 18.18 -2.84 -7.89
N PHE A 8 19.08 -1.95 -7.47
CA PHE A 8 19.34 -1.66 -6.07
C PHE A 8 18.85 -0.27 -5.68
N VAL A 9 18.12 -0.20 -4.56
CA VAL A 9 17.66 1.07 -3.96
C VAL A 9 18.19 1.18 -2.54
N PRO A 10 19.18 2.06 -2.29
CA PRO A 10 19.82 2.18 -0.97
C PRO A 10 18.88 2.80 0.07
N TYR A 11 19.20 2.60 1.34
CA TYR A 11 18.73 3.49 2.40
C TYR A 11 19.49 4.81 2.33
N HIS A 12 18.83 5.90 2.74
CA HIS A 12 19.46 7.23 2.71
C HIS A 12 20.47 7.44 3.85
N ALA A 13 20.46 6.57 4.86
CA ALA A 13 21.41 6.56 5.96
C ALA A 13 21.57 5.12 6.50
N PRO A 14 22.64 4.83 7.28
CA PRO A 14 22.79 3.54 7.93
C PRO A 14 21.65 3.24 8.90
N LEU A 15 21.14 2.01 8.85
CA LEU A 15 20.11 1.53 9.76
C LEU A 15 20.65 1.36 11.19
N GLN A 16 19.87 1.79 12.18
CA GLN A 16 20.14 1.51 13.60
C GLN A 16 19.41 0.24 14.02
N ARG A 17 20.15 -0.71 14.58
CA ARG A 17 19.61 -2.00 15.06
C ARG A 17 19.04 -1.85 16.47
N GLY A 18 17.97 -2.59 16.74
CA GLY A 18 17.42 -2.74 18.07
C GLY A 18 16.52 -3.97 18.17
N THR A 19 15.82 -4.07 19.28
CA THR A 19 14.83 -5.11 19.56
C THR A 19 13.44 -4.50 19.65
N LEU A 20 12.46 -5.07 18.94
CA LEU A 20 11.07 -4.65 19.05
C LEU A 20 10.56 -4.97 20.45
N VAL A 21 10.16 -3.96 21.20
CA VAL A 21 9.52 -4.12 22.51
C VAL A 21 8.02 -4.32 22.31
N ASP A 22 7.40 -3.44 21.53
CA ASP A 22 5.97 -3.46 21.28
C ASP A 22 5.60 -2.71 19.98
N ARG A 23 4.45 -3.05 19.39
CA ARG A 23 3.80 -2.27 18.34
C ARG A 23 2.37 -1.96 18.80
N ARG A 24 2.10 -0.68 19.02
CA ARG A 24 0.80 -0.16 19.49
C ARG A 24 0.18 0.82 18.51
N ASP A 25 -1.13 0.94 18.57
CA ASP A 25 -1.95 1.89 17.79
C ASP A 25 -1.71 1.81 16.26
N ARG A 26 -1.24 0.65 15.77
CA ARG A 26 -0.79 0.37 14.39
C ARG A 26 0.41 1.18 13.89
N PHE A 27 0.63 2.39 14.42
CA PHE A 27 1.55 3.40 13.89
C PHE A 27 2.77 3.66 14.77
N ILE A 28 2.87 3.02 15.94
CA ILE A 28 3.95 3.24 16.90
C ILE A 28 4.64 1.91 17.17
N ALA A 29 5.95 1.89 17.00
CA ALA A 29 6.81 0.81 17.45
C ALA A 29 7.73 1.32 18.56
N GLU A 30 7.74 0.61 19.68
CA GLU A 30 8.71 0.84 20.74
C GLU A 30 9.91 -0.09 20.52
N VAL A 31 11.10 0.49 20.47
CA VAL A 31 12.33 -0.22 20.11
C VAL A 31 13.40 0.02 21.16
N ALA A 32 13.95 -1.05 21.72
CA ALA A 32 15.16 -0.97 22.53
C ALA A 32 16.36 -0.95 21.58
N LEU A 33 16.95 0.24 21.35
CA LEU A 33 18.12 0.38 20.48
C LEU A 33 19.36 -0.19 21.14
N ASP A 34 20.21 -0.82 20.33
CA ASP A 34 21.47 -1.38 20.80
C ASP A 34 22.38 -0.28 21.37
N GLY A 35 22.92 -0.52 22.55
CA GLY A 35 23.81 0.42 23.23
C GLY A 35 23.11 1.64 23.84
N GLN A 36 21.77 1.70 23.84
CA GLN A 36 21.01 2.74 24.54
C GLN A 36 20.27 2.16 25.76
N PRO A 37 20.22 2.89 26.89
CA PRO A 37 19.58 2.40 28.11
C PRO A 37 18.04 2.49 28.08
N ALA A 38 17.47 3.34 27.22
CA ALA A 38 16.03 3.57 27.13
C ALA A 38 15.49 3.18 25.75
N SER A 39 14.24 2.72 25.71
CA SER A 39 13.54 2.49 24.44
C SER A 39 13.28 3.82 23.72
N VAL A 40 13.20 3.74 22.40
CA VAL A 40 12.82 4.85 21.52
C VAL A 40 11.51 4.52 20.81
N LEU A 41 10.83 5.57 20.35
CA LEU A 41 9.63 5.42 19.54
C LEU A 41 9.95 5.63 18.06
N ALA A 42 9.55 4.65 17.26
CA ALA A 42 9.59 4.66 15.82
C ALA A 42 8.17 4.70 15.24
N HIS A 43 8.02 5.38 14.10
CA HIS A 43 6.80 5.33 13.32
C HIS A 43 6.73 4.01 12.55
N CYS A 44 5.65 3.25 12.80
CA CYS A 44 5.28 2.12 11.97
C CYS A 44 4.50 2.64 10.76
N ILE A 45 5.16 2.70 9.60
CA ILE A 45 4.59 3.24 8.37
C ILE A 45 3.50 2.32 7.81
N ASN A 46 3.56 1.02 8.13
CA ASN A 46 2.62 0.02 7.63
C ASN A 46 1.32 0.01 8.47
N PRO A 47 0.18 0.43 7.87
CA PRO A 47 -1.10 0.44 8.57
C PRO A 47 -1.74 -0.96 8.64
N GLY A 48 -1.25 -1.95 7.89
CA GLY A 48 -1.82 -3.29 7.82
C GLY A 48 -1.72 -4.05 9.13
N ARG A 49 -2.37 -5.22 9.18
CA ARG A 49 -2.38 -6.08 10.37
C ARG A 49 -0.97 -6.56 10.72
N MET A 50 -0.15 -6.85 9.70
CA MET A 50 1.20 -7.41 9.86
C MET A 50 1.21 -8.69 10.69
N GLU A 51 0.12 -9.46 10.62
CA GLU A 51 -0.17 -10.64 11.44
C GLU A 51 0.85 -11.76 11.25
N ALA A 52 1.41 -11.93 10.05
CA ALA A 52 2.41 -12.93 9.75
C ALA A 52 3.86 -12.45 10.02
N PHE A 53 4.03 -11.29 10.68
CA PHE A 53 5.24 -10.48 10.51
C PHE A 53 5.77 -9.79 11.77
N VAL A 54 4.90 -9.30 12.66
CA VAL A 54 5.31 -8.52 13.83
C VAL A 54 5.35 -9.40 15.07
N ARG A 55 6.55 -9.56 15.65
CA ARG A 55 6.77 -10.33 16.88
C ARG A 55 7.62 -9.52 17.88
N PRO A 56 7.11 -9.19 19.07
CA PRO A 56 7.94 -8.65 20.15
C PRO A 56 9.16 -9.53 20.43
N GLY A 57 10.31 -8.91 20.69
CA GLY A 57 11.60 -9.57 20.80
C GLY A 57 12.34 -9.77 19.47
N ALA A 58 11.70 -9.51 18.32
CA ALA A 58 12.39 -9.57 17.03
C ALA A 58 13.44 -8.47 16.89
N ARG A 59 14.52 -8.78 16.17
CA ARG A 59 15.49 -7.77 15.74
C ARG A 59 14.82 -6.86 14.72
N VAL A 60 15.00 -5.56 14.89
CA VAL A 60 14.45 -4.53 14.01
C VAL A 60 15.51 -3.51 13.65
N TRP A 61 15.23 -2.81 12.56
CA TRP A 61 16.08 -1.75 12.06
C TRP A 61 15.25 -0.50 11.80
N VAL A 62 15.77 0.63 12.27
CA VAL A 62 15.13 1.93 12.20
C VAL A 62 16.05 2.98 11.59
N LEU A 63 15.45 4.01 10.98
CA LEU A 63 16.17 5.20 10.54
C LEU A 63 15.83 6.40 11.42
N PRO A 64 16.81 7.22 11.83
CA PRO A 64 16.51 8.49 12.47
C PRO A 64 15.80 9.41 11.47
N VAL A 65 14.80 10.15 11.94
CA VAL A 65 14.12 11.16 11.15
C VAL A 65 14.82 12.50 11.36
N GLU A 66 15.07 13.27 10.29
CA GLU A 66 15.84 14.53 10.34
C GLU A 66 15.27 15.61 11.29
N LYS A 67 13.99 15.51 11.67
CA LYS A 67 13.33 16.49 12.55
C LYS A 67 13.27 15.98 14.00
N ALA A 68 14.19 16.49 14.82
CA ALA A 68 14.41 16.11 16.21
C ALA A 68 13.28 16.49 17.18
N ASP A 69 12.31 17.33 16.77
CA ASP A 69 11.18 17.80 17.58
C ASP A 69 9.98 16.83 17.60
N ARG A 70 10.04 15.73 16.86
CA ARG A 70 8.97 14.74 16.79
C ARG A 70 9.07 13.72 17.93
N LYS A 71 7.93 13.38 18.54
CA LYS A 71 7.83 12.28 19.53
C LYS A 71 8.27 10.93 18.93
N LEU A 72 8.01 10.70 17.65
CA LEU A 72 8.49 9.55 16.88
C LEU A 72 9.76 9.96 16.13
N ARG A 73 10.92 9.77 16.77
CA ARG A 73 12.24 10.20 16.26
C ARG A 73 12.83 9.26 15.22
N TYR A 74 12.17 8.13 14.99
CA TYR A 74 12.62 7.08 14.11
C TYR A 74 11.51 6.64 13.15
N SER A 75 11.89 6.08 12.01
CA SER A 75 11.01 5.31 11.11
C SER A 75 11.40 3.84 11.19
N TRP A 76 10.41 2.96 11.33
CA TRP A 76 10.66 1.51 11.33
C TRP A 76 10.75 1.00 9.89
N GLU A 77 11.94 0.54 9.50
CA GLU A 77 12.26 0.19 8.11
C GLU A 77 12.25 -1.31 7.82
N ALA A 78 12.74 -2.12 8.76
CA ALA A 78 12.86 -3.55 8.59
C ALA A 78 12.77 -4.33 9.91
N ILE A 79 12.46 -5.62 9.79
CA ILE A 79 12.37 -6.59 10.88
C ILE A 79 12.99 -7.91 10.42
N GLU A 80 13.59 -8.61 11.36
CA GLU A 80 13.99 -9.99 11.16
C GLU A 80 12.82 -10.92 11.44
N VAL A 81 12.53 -11.80 10.49
CA VAL A 81 11.45 -12.78 10.60
C VAL A 81 11.96 -14.17 10.30
N LEU A 82 11.28 -15.18 10.85
CA LEU A 82 11.49 -16.56 10.46
C LEU A 82 10.97 -16.75 9.04
N GLY A 83 11.85 -17.16 8.12
CA GLY A 83 11.50 -17.40 6.74
C GLY A 83 10.78 -18.74 6.53
N VAL A 84 10.21 -18.94 5.35
CA VAL A 84 9.39 -20.14 5.00
C VAL A 84 10.13 -21.48 5.16
N ARG A 85 11.47 -21.48 5.16
CA ARG A 85 12.33 -22.67 5.38
C ARG A 85 13.01 -22.69 6.75
N GLY A 86 12.54 -21.89 7.70
CA GLY A 86 13.08 -21.83 9.07
C GLY A 86 14.38 -21.05 9.23
N ALA A 87 14.93 -20.46 8.14
CA ALA A 87 16.05 -19.53 8.23
C ALA A 87 15.54 -18.11 8.46
N ASN A 88 16.21 -17.33 9.31
CA ASN A 88 15.87 -15.92 9.51
C ASN A 88 16.20 -15.10 8.26
N ILE A 89 15.31 -14.19 7.91
CA ILE A 89 15.49 -13.22 6.83
C ILE A 89 15.19 -11.80 7.33
N ILE A 90 15.70 -10.81 6.61
CA ILE A 90 15.31 -9.41 6.79
C ILE A 90 14.19 -9.10 5.80
N ALA A 91 13.13 -8.47 6.31
CA ALA A 91 12.01 -8.05 5.50
C ALA A 91 11.64 -6.60 5.84
N SER A 92 11.15 -5.86 4.84
CA SER A 92 10.82 -4.45 5.06
C SER A 92 9.45 -4.31 5.72
N THR A 93 9.35 -3.37 6.66
CA THR A 93 8.10 -2.94 7.29
C THR A 93 7.54 -1.67 6.65
N ASN A 94 8.26 -1.08 5.68
CA ASN A 94 7.95 0.26 5.18
C ASN A 94 7.09 0.16 3.90
N THR A 95 5.83 0.57 4.00
CA THR A 95 4.87 0.55 2.88
C THR A 95 5.03 1.69 1.87
N VAL A 96 5.94 2.64 2.10
CA VAL A 96 6.26 3.71 1.14
C VAL A 96 7.35 3.27 0.16
N ARG A 97 8.23 2.36 0.57
CA ARG A 97 9.32 1.84 -0.28
C ARG A 97 8.87 1.21 -1.62
N PRO A 98 7.76 0.46 -1.71
CA PRO A 98 7.30 -0.13 -2.97
C PRO A 98 7.25 0.85 -4.15
N ASN A 99 6.79 2.09 -3.94
CA ASN A 99 6.74 3.08 -5.03
C ASN A 99 8.15 3.48 -5.48
N LEU A 100 9.10 3.68 -4.54
CA LEU A 100 10.50 3.96 -4.88
C LEU A 100 11.14 2.79 -5.63
N LEU A 101 10.85 1.56 -5.21
CA LEU A 101 11.35 0.33 -5.84
C LEU A 101 10.80 0.17 -7.26
N VAL A 102 9.50 0.36 -7.45
CA VAL A 102 8.87 0.29 -8.78
C VAL A 102 9.35 1.43 -9.68
N ARG A 103 9.53 2.63 -9.15
CA ARG A 103 10.13 3.75 -9.91
C ARG A 103 11.51 3.36 -10.45
N ALA A 104 12.38 2.84 -9.59
CA ALA A 104 13.72 2.40 -10.00
C ALA A 104 13.67 1.28 -11.05
N LEU A 105 12.76 0.30 -10.91
CA LEU A 105 12.55 -0.75 -11.92
C LEU A 105 12.09 -0.21 -13.27
N LEU A 106 11.17 0.74 -13.26
CA LEU A 106 10.66 1.39 -14.46
C LEU A 106 11.76 2.21 -15.13
N GLU A 107 12.52 3.00 -14.38
CA GLU A 107 13.66 3.77 -14.90
C GLU A 107 14.76 2.87 -15.47
N ALA A 108 15.03 1.72 -14.83
CA ALA A 108 15.99 0.73 -15.28
C ALA A 108 15.49 -0.17 -16.44
N ARG A 109 14.22 -0.03 -16.87
CA ARG A 109 13.64 -0.77 -18.01
C ARG A 109 13.76 -2.29 -17.90
N CYS A 110 13.72 -2.83 -16.67
CA CYS A 110 13.97 -4.25 -16.41
C CYS A 110 12.71 -5.13 -16.52
N LEU A 111 11.52 -4.53 -16.53
CA LEU A 111 10.26 -5.25 -16.66
C LEU A 111 10.05 -5.69 -18.12
N ARG A 112 9.89 -7.00 -18.34
CA ARG A 112 9.74 -7.54 -19.70
C ARG A 112 8.46 -7.07 -20.36
N ASP A 113 8.48 -6.95 -21.67
CA ASP A 113 7.29 -6.62 -22.48
C ASP A 113 6.61 -5.30 -22.06
N LEU A 114 7.35 -4.42 -21.35
CA LEU A 114 6.92 -3.11 -20.91
C LEU A 114 7.83 -2.03 -21.50
N SER A 115 7.56 -1.68 -22.75
CA SER A 115 8.21 -0.56 -23.44
C SER A 115 7.40 0.72 -23.28
N PHE A 116 8.10 1.83 -23.05
CA PHE A 116 7.53 3.17 -22.94
C PHE A 116 8.61 4.24 -23.16
N CYS A 117 8.24 5.48 -23.38
CA CYS A 117 9.16 6.61 -23.51
C CYS A 117 9.13 7.51 -22.28
N GLU A 118 7.94 7.83 -21.78
CA GLU A 118 7.73 8.78 -20.68
C GLU A 118 7.25 8.10 -19.40
N LEU A 119 7.73 8.57 -18.25
CA LEU A 119 7.28 8.15 -16.91
C LEU A 119 6.83 9.37 -16.11
N ARG A 120 5.60 9.33 -15.61
CA ARG A 120 5.05 10.33 -14.68
C ARG A 120 4.61 9.62 -13.41
N ALA A 121 4.97 10.16 -12.25
CA ALA A 121 4.46 9.68 -10.97
C ALA A 121 3.17 10.42 -10.59
N GLU A 122 2.35 9.78 -9.75
CA GLU A 122 1.17 10.36 -9.08
C GLU A 122 0.21 11.09 -10.03
N ARG A 123 -0.43 10.34 -10.94
CA ARG A 123 -1.36 10.90 -11.92
C ARG A 123 -2.82 10.62 -11.57
N ASN A 124 -3.62 11.68 -11.57
CA ASN A 124 -5.06 11.56 -11.43
C ASN A 124 -5.69 11.09 -12.74
N PHE A 125 -6.79 10.35 -12.65
CA PHE A 125 -7.56 9.91 -13.81
C PHE A 125 -9.06 9.89 -13.51
N VAL A 126 -9.84 9.85 -14.58
CA VAL A 126 -11.29 9.61 -14.55
C VAL A 126 -11.59 8.58 -15.65
N ALA A 127 -12.34 7.54 -15.30
CA ALA A 127 -12.75 6.46 -16.20
C ALA A 127 -14.21 6.06 -15.89
N GLY A 128 -15.16 6.52 -16.70
CA GLY A 128 -16.58 6.37 -16.41
C GLY A 128 -16.96 7.02 -15.07
N SER A 129 -17.54 6.24 -14.16
CA SER A 129 -17.88 6.68 -12.79
C SER A 129 -16.70 6.60 -11.80
N HIS A 130 -15.53 6.11 -12.24
CA HIS A 130 -14.35 5.97 -11.39
C HIS A 130 -13.46 7.21 -11.52
N SER A 131 -12.92 7.65 -10.40
CA SER A 131 -11.82 8.61 -10.36
C SER A 131 -10.83 8.21 -9.29
N GLY A 132 -9.58 8.60 -9.47
CA GLY A 132 -8.53 8.22 -8.55
C GLY A 132 -7.17 8.74 -8.96
N ARG A 133 -6.14 8.20 -8.31
CA ARG A 133 -4.75 8.51 -8.58
C ARG A 133 -3.98 7.21 -8.68
N VAL A 134 -3.27 7.01 -9.79
CA VAL A 134 -2.32 5.91 -9.96
C VAL A 134 -0.94 6.32 -9.51
N ASP A 135 -0.13 5.34 -9.12
CA ASP A 135 1.25 5.58 -8.69
C ASP A 135 2.12 6.04 -9.85
N PHE A 136 1.96 5.45 -11.03
CA PHE A 136 2.67 5.87 -12.24
C PHE A 136 1.78 5.84 -13.50
N LEU A 137 2.11 6.71 -14.45
CA LEU A 137 1.54 6.75 -15.79
C LEU A 137 2.67 6.78 -16.81
N LEU A 138 2.63 5.84 -17.75
CA LEU A 138 3.58 5.75 -18.85
C LEU A 138 2.94 6.25 -20.13
N ASP A 139 3.70 7.01 -20.93
CA ASP A 139 3.27 7.54 -22.23
C ASP A 139 1.90 8.24 -22.20
N GLU A 140 1.75 9.20 -21.28
CA GLU A 140 0.51 9.95 -21.00
C GLU A 140 -0.16 10.54 -22.26
N GLN A 141 0.64 10.97 -23.24
CA GLN A 141 0.16 11.58 -24.48
C GLN A 141 -0.06 10.59 -25.64
N SER A 142 0.18 9.29 -25.43
CA SER A 142 -0.01 8.27 -26.48
C SER A 142 -1.48 7.90 -26.67
N ALA A 143 -1.79 7.20 -27.77
CA ALA A 143 -3.11 6.64 -28.00
C ALA A 143 -3.49 5.51 -27.01
N SER A 144 -2.52 4.98 -26.26
CA SER A 144 -2.70 3.87 -25.32
C SER A 144 -1.83 4.06 -24.07
N PRO A 145 -2.13 5.09 -23.25
CA PRO A 145 -1.36 5.36 -22.04
C PRO A 145 -1.40 4.17 -21.10
N HIS A 146 -0.31 3.94 -20.35
CA HIS A 146 -0.19 2.78 -19.46
C HIS A 146 -0.23 3.19 -18.00
N TYR A 147 -1.31 2.86 -17.32
CA TYR A 147 -1.53 3.14 -15.91
C TYR A 147 -0.91 2.04 -15.03
N VAL A 148 -0.10 2.41 -14.05
CA VAL A 148 0.58 1.46 -13.17
C VAL A 148 0.22 1.75 -11.72
N GLU A 149 -0.36 0.75 -11.07
CA GLU A 149 -0.68 0.74 -9.65
C GLU A 149 0.28 -0.18 -8.91
N VAL A 150 0.85 0.29 -7.80
CA VAL A 150 1.77 -0.45 -6.96
C VAL A 150 1.03 -0.98 -5.74
N LYS A 151 1.22 -2.26 -5.44
CA LYS A 151 0.73 -2.90 -4.22
C LYS A 151 1.90 -3.47 -3.44
N ASN A 152 1.80 -3.39 -2.13
CA ASN A 152 2.80 -3.95 -1.24
C ASN A 152 2.32 -5.29 -0.68
N CYS A 153 3.17 -6.31 -0.73
CA CYS A 153 2.90 -7.64 -0.20
C CYS A 153 4.00 -8.02 0.79
N HIS A 154 3.63 -8.18 2.06
CA HIS A 154 4.55 -8.68 3.11
C HIS A 154 4.19 -10.09 3.59
N MET A 155 2.99 -10.55 3.23
CA MET A 155 2.44 -11.80 3.72
C MET A 155 2.93 -12.92 2.82
N VAL A 156 3.81 -13.76 3.36
CA VAL A 156 4.32 -14.98 2.72
C VAL A 156 4.18 -16.09 3.75
N TYR A 157 3.49 -17.17 3.38
CA TYR A 157 3.22 -18.30 4.24
C TYR A 157 4.11 -19.51 3.93
N GLU A 158 4.04 -20.55 4.75
CA GLU A 158 4.90 -21.74 4.68
C GLU A 158 4.77 -22.52 3.35
N ASP A 159 3.67 -22.30 2.62
CA ASP A 159 3.50 -22.84 1.27
C ASP A 159 4.34 -22.10 0.20
N GLY A 160 5.15 -21.11 0.59
CA GLY A 160 6.05 -20.38 -0.30
C GLY A 160 5.36 -19.33 -1.19
N TRP A 161 4.06 -19.09 -1.02
CA TRP A 161 3.31 -18.08 -1.77
C TRP A 161 3.21 -16.76 -1.00
N GLY A 162 3.30 -15.66 -1.74
CA GLY A 162 2.89 -14.34 -1.27
C GLY A 162 1.39 -14.15 -1.44
N TYR A 163 0.77 -13.41 -0.52
CA TYR A 163 -0.66 -13.17 -0.52
C TYR A 163 -0.98 -11.68 -0.36
N PHE A 164 -1.94 -11.18 -1.13
CA PHE A 164 -2.40 -9.79 -1.03
C PHE A 164 -3.92 -9.68 -1.26
N PRO A 165 -4.66 -8.87 -0.46
CA PRO A 165 -4.20 -8.10 0.69
C PRO A 165 -4.10 -8.95 1.98
N ASP A 166 -3.57 -8.34 3.05
CA ASP A 166 -3.50 -8.90 4.41
C ASP A 166 -4.69 -8.45 5.31
N SER A 167 -5.66 -7.74 4.73
CA SER A 167 -6.89 -7.29 5.37
C SER A 167 -7.88 -6.80 4.31
N VAL A 168 -9.16 -6.65 4.68
CA VAL A 168 -10.17 -6.07 3.77
C VAL A 168 -9.73 -4.69 3.31
N SER A 169 -9.70 -4.48 1.99
CA SER A 169 -9.26 -3.24 1.37
C SER A 169 -10.22 -2.84 0.25
N ALA A 170 -11.36 -2.26 0.62
CA ALA A 170 -12.30 -1.67 -0.33
C ALA A 170 -11.65 -0.64 -1.27
N ARG A 171 -10.57 0.02 -0.82
CA ARG A 171 -9.77 0.90 -1.68
C ARG A 171 -9.03 0.13 -2.76
N ALA A 172 -8.36 -0.98 -2.44
CA ALA A 172 -7.66 -1.78 -3.43
C ALA A 172 -8.64 -2.36 -4.46
N THR A 173 -9.81 -2.82 -4.03
CA THR A 173 -10.89 -3.30 -4.92
C THR A 173 -11.33 -2.20 -5.89
N ARG A 174 -11.67 -1.01 -5.39
CA ARG A 174 -12.05 0.12 -6.25
C ARG A 174 -10.96 0.51 -7.24
N HIS A 175 -9.69 0.42 -6.87
CA HIS A 175 -8.58 0.74 -7.76
C HIS A 175 -8.49 -0.26 -8.92
N VAL A 176 -8.61 -1.58 -8.67
CA VAL A 176 -8.54 -2.57 -9.76
C VAL A 176 -9.75 -2.51 -10.69
N ASP A 177 -10.94 -2.20 -10.18
CA ASP A 177 -12.14 -1.93 -11.00
C ASP A 177 -11.92 -0.70 -11.89
N ALA A 178 -11.32 0.36 -11.33
CA ALA A 178 -11.02 1.58 -12.08
C ALA A 178 -9.96 1.35 -13.18
N LEU A 179 -8.96 0.51 -12.92
CA LEU A 179 -8.00 0.08 -13.96
C LEU A 179 -8.68 -0.73 -15.06
N ALA A 180 -9.62 -1.61 -14.73
CA ALA A 180 -10.40 -2.35 -15.73
C ALA A 180 -11.22 -1.40 -16.61
N ALA A 181 -11.82 -0.36 -16.02
CA ALA A 181 -12.54 0.67 -16.77
C ALA A 181 -11.62 1.48 -17.70
N LEU A 182 -10.39 1.79 -17.26
CA LEU A 182 -9.38 2.44 -18.11
C LEU A 182 -9.00 1.55 -19.30
N VAL A 183 -8.78 0.25 -19.07
CA VAL A 183 -8.45 -0.69 -20.15
C VAL A 183 -9.60 -0.84 -21.14
N ALA A 184 -10.85 -0.90 -20.65
CA ALA A 184 -12.04 -0.91 -21.52
C ALA A 184 -12.14 0.36 -22.39
N GLY A 185 -11.58 1.48 -21.93
CA GLY A 185 -11.47 2.74 -22.68
C GLY A 185 -10.29 2.82 -23.66
N GLY A 186 -9.52 1.75 -23.84
CA GLY A 186 -8.38 1.68 -24.76
C GLY A 186 -7.01 1.96 -24.13
N ALA A 187 -6.93 2.22 -22.84
CA ALA A 187 -5.67 2.33 -22.13
C ALA A 187 -5.03 0.95 -21.86
N ARG A 188 -3.77 0.96 -21.43
CA ARG A 188 -3.12 -0.22 -20.82
C ARG A 188 -3.07 -0.03 -19.31
N ALA A 189 -3.06 -1.12 -18.56
CA ALA A 189 -2.88 -1.05 -17.11
C ALA A 189 -2.07 -2.21 -16.56
N SER A 190 -1.29 -1.94 -15.51
CA SER A 190 -0.64 -2.97 -14.71
C SER A 190 -0.83 -2.74 -13.21
N VAL A 191 -1.00 -3.84 -12.49
CA VAL A 191 -0.80 -3.89 -11.04
C VAL A 191 0.55 -4.55 -10.79
N ILE A 192 1.45 -3.88 -10.05
CA ILE A 192 2.75 -4.42 -9.66
C ILE A 192 2.75 -4.68 -8.16
N LEU A 193 2.76 -5.95 -7.78
CA LEU A 193 2.86 -6.41 -6.39
C LEU A 193 4.33 -6.54 -5.99
N VAL A 194 4.79 -5.69 -5.07
CA VAL A 194 6.14 -5.75 -4.52
C VAL A 194 6.14 -6.66 -3.30
N VAL A 195 6.75 -7.84 -3.44
CA VAL A 195 6.91 -8.77 -2.33
C VAL A 195 8.18 -8.41 -1.57
N GLN A 196 8.04 -7.71 -0.43
CA GLN A 196 9.17 -7.23 0.37
C GLN A 196 9.76 -8.30 1.30
N ARG A 197 9.91 -9.51 0.75
CA ARG A 197 10.45 -10.71 1.38
C ARG A 197 11.26 -11.52 0.36
N SER A 198 12.48 -11.86 0.72
CA SER A 198 13.40 -12.62 -0.15
C SER A 198 13.04 -14.10 -0.27
N ASP A 199 12.27 -14.61 0.68
CA ASP A 199 11.93 -16.03 0.84
C ASP A 199 10.62 -16.47 0.17
N VAL A 200 9.90 -15.57 -0.51
CA VAL A 200 8.80 -15.98 -1.39
C VAL A 200 9.35 -16.93 -2.46
N GLU A 201 8.72 -18.09 -2.68
CA GLU A 201 9.29 -19.11 -3.57
C GLU A 201 8.58 -19.13 -4.92
N HIS A 202 7.25 -19.10 -4.92
CA HIS A 202 6.45 -19.41 -6.10
C HIS A 202 5.93 -18.19 -6.84
N GLY A 203 5.35 -17.23 -6.12
CA GLY A 203 4.65 -16.12 -6.73
C GLY A 203 3.71 -15.43 -5.75
N VAL A 204 2.75 -14.68 -6.29
CA VAL A 204 1.73 -14.00 -5.49
C VAL A 204 0.33 -14.45 -5.89
N ARG A 205 -0.55 -14.60 -4.91
CA ARG A 205 -1.97 -14.88 -5.08
C ARG A 205 -2.83 -13.79 -4.45
N PRO A 206 -4.02 -13.49 -5.01
CA PRO A 206 -4.99 -12.69 -4.30
C PRO A 206 -5.51 -13.48 -3.09
N SER A 207 -5.61 -12.82 -1.95
CA SER A 207 -6.04 -13.45 -0.70
C SER A 207 -7.56 -13.40 -0.54
N ALA A 208 -8.26 -14.43 -1.00
CA ALA A 208 -9.71 -14.54 -0.84
C ALA A 208 -10.14 -14.73 0.64
N PHE A 209 -9.26 -15.23 1.50
CA PHE A 209 -9.51 -15.32 2.94
C PHE A 209 -9.60 -13.95 3.61
N HIS A 210 -8.72 -13.03 3.19
CA HIS A 210 -8.68 -11.67 3.76
C HIS A 210 -9.65 -10.73 3.08
N ASP A 211 -9.76 -10.79 1.75
CA ASP A 211 -10.65 -9.95 0.97
C ASP A 211 -11.17 -10.71 -0.27
N PRO A 212 -12.30 -11.42 -0.14
CA PRO A 212 -12.90 -12.13 -1.27
C PRO A 212 -13.39 -11.18 -2.36
N ALA A 213 -13.76 -9.94 -2.02
CA ALA A 213 -14.19 -8.94 -3.00
C ALA A 213 -13.00 -8.47 -3.85
N PHE A 214 -11.85 -8.18 -3.24
CA PHE A 214 -10.63 -7.87 -3.98
C PHE A 214 -10.19 -9.04 -4.87
N ALA A 215 -10.21 -10.27 -4.36
CA ALA A 215 -9.81 -11.44 -5.13
C ALA A 215 -10.68 -11.61 -6.40
N ALA A 216 -11.99 -11.49 -6.26
CA ALA A 216 -12.91 -11.52 -7.39
C ALA A 216 -12.69 -10.35 -8.37
N ALA A 217 -12.47 -9.14 -7.86
CA ALA A 217 -12.21 -7.97 -8.68
C ALA A 217 -10.87 -8.07 -9.45
N ALA A 218 -9.83 -8.63 -8.84
CA ALA A 218 -8.55 -8.86 -9.51
C ALA A 218 -8.68 -9.83 -10.70
N VAL A 219 -9.45 -10.91 -10.54
CA VAL A 219 -9.75 -11.85 -11.64
C VAL A 219 -10.50 -11.14 -12.77
N LYS A 220 -11.54 -10.36 -12.44
CA LYS A 220 -12.31 -9.59 -13.45
C LYS A 220 -11.44 -8.57 -14.17
N ALA A 221 -10.60 -7.83 -13.44
CA ALA A 221 -9.69 -6.85 -14.01
C ALA A 221 -8.68 -7.51 -14.97
N ALA A 222 -8.14 -8.67 -14.61
CA ALA A 222 -7.25 -9.43 -15.49
C ALA A 222 -7.95 -9.90 -16.77
N GLN A 223 -9.19 -10.39 -16.66
CA GLN A 223 -10.01 -10.76 -17.82
C GLN A 223 -10.31 -9.57 -18.74
N ALA A 224 -10.41 -8.36 -18.17
CA ALA A 224 -10.56 -7.13 -18.95
C ALA A 224 -9.24 -6.64 -19.60
N GLY A 225 -8.09 -7.24 -19.28
CA GLY A 225 -6.79 -6.92 -19.87
C GLY A 225 -5.82 -6.19 -18.94
N VAL A 226 -6.15 -5.99 -17.66
CA VAL A 226 -5.20 -5.46 -16.67
C VAL A 226 -4.11 -6.49 -16.40
N GLN A 227 -2.84 -6.11 -16.55
CA GLN A 227 -1.72 -7.01 -16.34
C GLN A 227 -1.32 -7.07 -14.86
N PHE A 228 -1.36 -8.25 -14.25
CA PHE A 228 -0.85 -8.46 -12.89
C PHE A 228 0.58 -8.96 -12.93
N ARG A 229 1.46 -8.24 -12.23
CA ARG A 229 2.90 -8.50 -12.18
C ARG A 229 3.31 -8.53 -10.72
N ALA A 230 4.30 -9.34 -10.37
CA ALA A 230 4.90 -9.33 -9.04
C ALA A 230 6.42 -9.23 -9.14
N VAL A 231 7.05 -8.61 -8.16
CA VAL A 231 8.51 -8.50 -8.07
C VAL A 231 9.00 -8.88 -6.68
N ARG A 232 10.12 -9.61 -6.62
CA ARG A 232 10.76 -9.97 -5.36
C ARG A 232 11.73 -8.88 -4.93
N ALA A 233 11.52 -8.34 -3.74
CA ALA A 233 12.43 -7.43 -3.07
C ALA A 233 13.21 -8.17 -1.98
N SER A 234 14.53 -8.26 -2.16
CA SER A 234 15.46 -8.80 -1.16
C SER A 234 16.02 -7.63 -0.34
N VAL A 235 15.71 -7.61 0.95
CA VAL A 235 16.08 -6.53 1.86
C VAL A 235 17.36 -6.90 2.59
N ASP A 236 18.30 -5.97 2.66
CA ASP A 236 19.50 -6.08 3.50
C ASP A 236 19.70 -4.79 4.32
N LEU A 237 20.87 -4.59 4.91
CA LEU A 237 21.14 -3.42 5.75
C LEU A 237 21.54 -2.16 4.96
N GLN A 238 21.88 -2.31 3.68
CA GLN A 238 22.30 -1.21 2.81
C GLN A 238 21.14 -0.70 1.96
N GLY A 239 20.17 -1.55 1.66
CA GLY A 239 19.01 -1.20 0.86
C GLY A 239 18.14 -2.38 0.50
N THR A 240 17.61 -2.33 -0.72
CA THR A 240 16.74 -3.37 -1.25
C THR A 240 17.10 -3.67 -2.69
N TYR A 241 17.30 -4.95 -2.99
CA TYR A 241 17.54 -5.45 -4.33
C TYR A 241 16.27 -6.03 -4.93
N LEU A 242 15.96 -5.63 -6.15
CA LEU A 242 14.91 -6.22 -6.96
C LEU A 242 15.59 -7.11 -8.00
N THR A 243 15.31 -8.40 -7.91
CA THR A 243 16.09 -9.41 -8.65
C THR A 243 15.25 -10.23 -9.61
N HIS A 244 13.94 -10.35 -9.34
CA HIS A 244 13.07 -11.22 -10.09
C HIS A 244 11.67 -10.62 -10.29
N GLU A 245 11.11 -10.86 -11.47
CA GLU A 245 9.66 -10.93 -11.67
C GLU A 245 9.17 -12.30 -11.21
N LEU A 246 8.04 -12.29 -10.52
CA LEU A 246 7.35 -13.46 -9.99
C LEU A 246 6.01 -13.66 -10.72
N PRO A 247 5.55 -14.91 -10.88
CA PRO A 247 4.19 -15.20 -11.31
C PRO A 247 3.15 -14.57 -10.38
N VAL A 248 2.05 -14.10 -10.96
CA VAL A 248 0.81 -13.84 -10.22
C VAL A 248 -0.21 -14.89 -10.62
N ASP A 249 -0.60 -15.73 -9.67
CA ASP A 249 -1.61 -16.77 -9.85
C ASP A 249 -2.96 -16.25 -9.35
N LEU A 250 -3.83 -15.87 -10.29
CA LEU A 250 -5.18 -15.37 -9.97
C LEU A 250 -6.21 -16.49 -9.80
N SER A 251 -5.82 -17.75 -10.06
CA SER A 251 -6.71 -18.92 -9.96
C SER A 251 -6.50 -19.72 -8.68
N GLY A 252 -5.31 -19.61 -8.09
CA GLY A 252 -4.94 -20.31 -6.87
C GLY A 252 -5.60 -19.77 -5.62
N HIS A 253 -5.69 -20.63 -4.62
CA HIS A 253 -6.21 -20.32 -3.30
C HIS A 253 -5.25 -20.86 -2.24
N ALA A 254 -5.29 -20.26 -1.05
CA ALA A 254 -4.54 -20.77 0.09
C ALA A 254 -5.04 -22.16 0.47
N SER A 255 -4.11 -23.07 0.79
CA SER A 255 -4.46 -24.40 1.28
C SER A 255 -5.09 -24.33 2.68
N PRO A 256 -5.90 -25.31 3.11
CA PRO A 256 -6.46 -25.34 4.46
C PRO A 256 -5.39 -25.25 5.58
N THR A 257 -4.22 -25.84 5.37
CA THR A 257 -3.09 -25.75 6.29
C THR A 257 -2.61 -24.31 6.44
N VAL A 258 -2.40 -23.62 5.31
CA VAL A 258 -2.01 -22.20 5.31
C VAL A 258 -3.05 -21.34 6.03
N LEU A 259 -4.34 -21.57 5.78
CA LEU A 259 -5.41 -20.84 6.48
C LEU A 259 -5.39 -21.07 7.99
N THR A 260 -5.05 -22.29 8.42
CA THR A 260 -4.89 -22.61 9.84
C THR A 260 -3.67 -21.87 10.43
N ASP A 261 -2.56 -21.82 9.69
CA ASP A 261 -1.36 -21.07 10.10
C ASP A 261 -1.63 -19.57 10.21
N VAL A 262 -2.35 -19.00 9.24
CA VAL A 262 -2.82 -17.60 9.28
C VAL A 262 -3.59 -17.35 10.58
N GLY A 263 -4.58 -18.19 10.88
CA GLY A 263 -5.38 -18.07 12.11
C GLY A 263 -4.54 -18.10 13.38
N ARG A 264 -3.58 -19.03 13.47
CA ARG A 264 -2.65 -19.12 14.61
C ARG A 264 -1.76 -17.89 14.74
N GLN A 265 -1.21 -17.40 13.63
CA GLN A 265 -0.35 -16.21 13.64
C GLN A 265 -1.13 -14.95 14.01
N TRP A 266 -2.36 -14.82 13.51
CA TRP A 266 -3.28 -13.75 13.90
C TRP A 266 -3.54 -13.76 15.41
N GLU A 267 -3.90 -14.91 15.99
CA GLU A 267 -4.14 -15.04 17.42
C GLU A 267 -2.90 -14.68 18.25
N ALA A 268 -1.74 -15.21 17.87
CA ALA A 268 -0.47 -14.99 18.58
C ALA A 268 -0.04 -13.51 18.57
N ASN A 269 -0.32 -12.79 17.48
CA ASN A 269 0.13 -11.41 17.30
C ASN A 269 -0.99 -10.38 17.54
N ARG A 270 -2.19 -10.82 17.95
CA ARG A 270 -3.41 -9.99 17.99
C ARG A 270 -3.20 -8.68 18.74
N GLU A 271 -2.56 -8.73 19.91
CA GLU A 271 -2.24 -7.56 20.73
C GLU A 271 -1.34 -6.56 20.01
N SER A 272 -0.28 -7.05 19.37
CA SER A 272 0.70 -6.24 18.62
C SER A 272 0.23 -5.80 17.22
N THR A 273 -0.93 -6.29 16.74
CA THR A 273 -1.53 -5.80 15.49
C THR A 273 -2.23 -4.45 15.67
N GLY A 274 -2.46 -4.00 16.90
CA GLY A 274 -3.15 -2.75 17.21
C GLY A 274 -4.64 -2.76 16.86
N THR A 275 -5.26 -3.94 16.74
CA THR A 275 -6.69 -4.10 16.38
C THR A 275 -7.59 -4.29 17.61
N VAL A 276 -7.01 -4.58 18.79
CA VAL A 276 -7.76 -4.97 20.01
C VAL A 276 -8.66 -3.85 20.54
N GLU A 277 -8.35 -2.57 20.30
CA GLU A 277 -9.21 -1.46 20.76
C GLU A 277 -10.44 -1.18 19.88
N LEU A 278 -10.50 -1.70 18.64
CA LEU A 278 -11.63 -1.46 17.73
C LEU A 278 -12.78 -2.47 17.92
N GLU A 279 -12.50 -3.70 18.37
CA GLU A 279 -13.54 -4.71 18.61
C GLU A 279 -14.28 -4.49 19.95
N ALA A 280 -13.63 -3.89 20.95
CA ALA A 280 -14.29 -3.56 22.22
C ALA A 280 -15.30 -2.40 22.10
N ALA A 281 -15.23 -1.61 21.03
CA ALA A 281 -16.16 -0.51 20.75
C ALA A 281 -17.42 -0.92 19.96
N VAL A 282 -17.49 -2.17 19.46
CA VAL A 282 -18.67 -2.72 18.76
C VAL A 282 -19.09 -4.02 19.44
N GLY A 283 -19.34 -3.95 20.75
CA GLY A 283 -19.92 -5.03 21.53
C GLY A 283 -21.44 -5.10 21.37
N GLY A 284 -21.92 -5.85 20.38
CA GLY A 284 -23.31 -6.31 20.27
C GLY A 284 -23.32 -7.77 19.79
N LYS A 285 -23.81 -8.68 20.65
CA LYS A 285 -23.88 -10.15 20.48
C LYS A 285 -24.34 -10.64 19.09
N PRO A 286 -23.97 -11.86 18.67
CA PRO A 286 -24.56 -12.48 17.49
C PRO A 286 -26.01 -12.91 17.78
N ALA A 287 -26.94 -12.52 16.91
CA ALA A 287 -28.26 -13.11 16.83
C ALA A 287 -28.33 -14.01 15.58
N ASP A 288 -28.83 -15.22 15.81
CA ASP A 288 -29.07 -16.32 14.88
C ASP A 288 -30.06 -15.91 13.76
N PRO A 289 -29.85 -16.25 12.47
CA PRO A 289 -30.81 -15.87 11.43
C PRO A 289 -31.94 -16.90 11.33
N ALA A 290 -33.03 -16.66 12.06
CA ALA A 290 -34.33 -17.23 11.72
C ALA A 290 -34.99 -16.36 10.63
N VAL A 291 -35.31 -16.99 9.51
CA VAL A 291 -36.01 -16.42 8.35
C VAL A 291 -37.47 -16.11 8.69
N GLY A 292 -37.94 -14.90 8.34
CA GLY A 292 -39.35 -14.48 8.40
C GLY A 292 -39.58 -13.22 7.53
N PRO A 293 -40.76 -13.06 6.92
CA PRO A 293 -40.88 -12.44 5.60
C PRO A 293 -40.92 -10.90 5.62
N THR A 294 -40.39 -10.32 4.54
CA THR A 294 -40.47 -8.91 4.13
C THR A 294 -41.91 -8.42 3.94
N PRO A 295 -42.25 -7.19 4.40
CA PRO A 295 -43.38 -6.44 3.85
C PRO A 295 -42.93 -5.43 2.79
N GLU A 296 -43.79 -5.28 1.76
CA GLU A 296 -43.69 -4.34 0.64
C GLU A 296 -43.78 -2.85 1.07
N PRO A 297 -43.32 -1.90 0.22
CA PRO A 297 -43.40 -0.47 0.52
C PRO A 297 -44.74 0.13 0.09
N ASP A 298 -45.39 0.86 1.00
CA ASP A 298 -46.59 1.63 0.71
C ASP A 298 -46.25 3.08 0.33
N ALA A 299 -47.08 3.62 -0.55
CA ALA A 299 -46.90 4.85 -1.30
C ALA A 299 -47.37 6.12 -0.56
N ASP A 300 -46.85 7.24 -1.03
CA ASP A 300 -47.41 8.60 -0.99
C ASP A 300 -47.81 9.25 0.35
N ARG A 301 -47.23 10.44 0.59
CA ARG A 301 -48.01 11.69 0.65
C ARG A 301 -47.14 12.96 0.68
N HIS A 302 -47.49 13.85 -0.25
CA HIS A 302 -47.07 15.24 -0.43
C HIS A 302 -47.26 16.17 0.78
N ALA A 303 -46.45 17.24 0.86
CA ALA A 303 -46.92 18.63 0.83
C ALA A 303 -45.76 19.66 0.78
N ALA A 304 -46.04 20.79 0.15
CA ALA A 304 -45.16 21.83 -0.38
C ALA A 304 -44.97 23.05 0.57
N VAL A 305 -43.77 23.69 0.62
CA VAL A 305 -43.41 25.09 0.19
C VAL A 305 -43.77 26.23 1.21
N PRO A 306 -43.19 27.49 1.27
CA PRO A 306 -42.17 28.23 0.46
C PRO A 306 -41.08 29.12 1.19
N MET A 307 -40.16 29.66 0.35
CA MET A 307 -39.51 31.01 0.25
C MET A 307 -38.66 31.68 1.36
N ALA A 308 -37.46 32.15 0.92
CA ALA A 308 -36.80 33.48 1.07
C ALA A 308 -35.26 33.28 1.30
N ALA A 309 -34.30 34.10 0.84
CA ALA A 309 -34.21 35.28 -0.01
C ALA A 309 -32.74 35.45 -0.50
N ARG A 310 -32.56 36.23 -1.58
CA ARG A 310 -31.29 36.67 -2.19
C ARG A 310 -30.67 37.87 -1.44
N VAL A 311 -29.33 37.97 -1.39
CA VAL A 311 -28.52 39.23 -1.46
C VAL A 311 -27.13 38.83 -2.01
N ARG A 312 -26.79 39.07 -3.28
CA ARG A 312 -26.15 40.23 -3.95
C ARG A 312 -24.77 40.68 -3.43
N ALA A 313 -23.86 40.74 -4.41
CA ALA A 313 -22.50 41.22 -4.39
C ALA A 313 -22.37 42.73 -4.17
N ASP A 314 -21.18 43.18 -3.77
CA ASP A 314 -20.73 44.54 -4.05
C ASP A 314 -19.24 44.57 -4.47
N ARG A 315 -19.00 45.16 -5.64
CA ARG A 315 -17.70 45.63 -6.13
C ARG A 315 -17.72 47.15 -5.97
N ARG A 316 -16.68 47.74 -5.38
CA ARG A 316 -16.28 49.12 -5.71
C ARG A 316 -14.77 49.22 -5.91
N SER A 317 -14.46 49.88 -7.01
CA SER A 317 -13.17 50.25 -7.59
C SER A 317 -12.78 51.69 -7.24
N GLN A 318 -11.56 52.06 -7.66
CA GLN A 318 -10.90 53.38 -7.70
C GLN A 318 -10.00 53.65 -6.49
N GLY A 319 -8.76 54.08 -6.60
CA GLY A 319 -7.95 54.56 -7.74
C GLY A 319 -6.92 55.56 -7.17
N GLY A 320 -5.67 55.56 -7.65
CA GLY A 320 -4.69 56.58 -7.27
C GLY A 320 -3.24 56.16 -7.48
N ALA A 321 -2.51 56.94 -8.29
CA ALA A 321 -1.24 56.61 -8.92
C ALA A 321 0.00 57.25 -8.23
N ALA A 322 1.17 56.77 -8.67
CA ALA A 322 2.41 57.51 -8.99
C ALA A 322 3.65 57.40 -8.06
N GLY A 323 4.80 57.18 -8.73
CA GLY A 323 6.18 57.33 -8.25
C GLY A 323 6.90 55.97 -8.08
N GLY A 324 7.83 55.49 -8.89
CA GLY A 324 8.72 56.11 -9.86
C GLY A 324 10.16 56.09 -9.33
N LYS A 325 11.00 55.13 -9.77
CA LYS A 325 12.40 55.32 -10.23
C LYS A 325 13.20 53.99 -10.33
N LYS A 326 13.62 53.73 -11.58
CA LYS A 326 14.89 53.19 -12.10
C LYS A 326 15.87 52.43 -11.16
N SER A 327 16.13 51.18 -11.56
CA SER A 327 17.39 50.37 -11.66
C SER A 327 18.74 51.16 -11.68
N PRO A 328 19.97 50.54 -11.64
CA PRO A 328 20.32 49.10 -11.77
C PRO A 328 21.60 48.56 -11.01
N PHE A 329 21.91 47.27 -11.23
CA PHE A 329 23.22 46.55 -11.14
C PHE A 329 23.84 46.31 -9.73
N PHE A 330 24.56 45.22 -9.39
CA PHE A 330 25.44 44.31 -10.16
C PHE A 330 25.56 42.90 -9.51
N ASP A 331 25.92 41.92 -10.34
CA ASP A 331 26.36 40.54 -10.04
C ASP A 331 27.44 40.42 -8.95
N GLN A 332 27.40 39.30 -8.22
CA GLN A 332 28.39 38.21 -8.27
C GLN A 332 27.80 36.90 -7.73
#